data_AF-A0A821ZHN2-F1
#
_entry.id   AF-A0A821ZHN2-F1
#
_cell.length_a   1.000
_cell.length_b   1.000
_cell.length_c   1.000
_cell.angle_alpha   90.00
_cell.angle_beta   90.00
_cell.angle_gamma   90.00
#
_symmetry.space_group_name_H-M   'P 1'
#
loop_
_entity.id
_entity.type
_entity.pdbx_description
1 polymer ?
#
loop_
_entity_poly.entity_id
_entity_poly.type
_entity_poly.pdbx_seq_one_letter_code
_entity_poly.pdbx_strand_id
1 'polypeptide(L)'
;TPHLLPSSPHGLSPSHPILLPPSPDVSVPILANEKDIEPCISARKSTFFGHWNVRSCRQQWKKELIIKQLLKHQIQIAAICETSMYDSGVTKIGKYTLLHSGAPSATKIRSAHGVALCLGEQATKIWKDGGSIWEAVSERIITARLQCHPVSITLVSIYSPINPPPGQTTASDNADAFYIDLQRTINKTPRKDILIVMGDFNARVSKQQHLSGSSVVGIHAVDDLNENGQRLIDFCS
;
A
#
# COMPACT_ATOMS: atom_id res chain seq x y z
N THR A 1 -98.26 43.46 12.59
CA THR A 1 -97.41 42.78 13.59
C THR A 1 -96.02 42.57 12.99
N PRO A 2 -94.94 42.45 13.80
CA PRO A 2 -93.64 43.04 13.46
C PRO A 2 -92.63 42.02 12.86
N HIS A 3 -91.40 42.35 12.41
CA HIS A 3 -90.35 43.10 13.12
C HIS A 3 -89.23 43.69 12.20
N LEU A 4 -88.68 44.82 12.66
CA LEU A 4 -87.24 45.21 12.75
C LEU A 4 -86.29 45.21 11.52
N LEU A 5 -85.73 46.41 11.28
CA LEU A 5 -84.36 46.71 10.79
C LEU A 5 -83.30 46.41 11.91
N PRO A 6 -81.95 46.42 11.69
CA PRO A 6 -81.15 47.01 10.61
C PRO A 6 -80.15 45.96 9.98
N SER A 7 -78.90 46.16 9.52
CA SER A 7 -77.93 47.28 9.59
C SER A 7 -76.77 47.22 8.55
N SER A 8 -76.19 48.40 8.31
CA SER A 8 -74.85 48.73 7.76
C SER A 8 -73.64 48.08 8.46
N PRO A 9 -72.37 48.32 8.02
CA PRO A 9 -71.82 48.52 6.66
C PRO A 9 -70.47 47.76 6.47
N HIS A 10 -69.77 48.00 5.34
CA HIS A 10 -68.36 48.48 5.27
C HIS A 10 -67.71 48.15 3.91
N GLY A 11 -66.92 49.08 3.37
CA GLY A 11 -66.05 48.85 2.22
C GLY A 11 -64.63 48.46 2.65
N LEU A 12 -63.88 47.79 1.77
CA LEU A 12 -62.47 47.44 1.97
C LEU A 12 -61.60 48.10 0.89
N SER A 13 -60.58 48.82 1.33
CA SER A 13 -59.50 49.31 0.46
C SER A 13 -58.61 48.14 0.03
N PRO A 14 -58.02 48.16 -1.18
CA PRO A 14 -56.91 47.26 -1.49
C PRO A 14 -55.74 47.51 -0.53
N SER A 15 -55.16 46.44 0.00
CA SER A 15 -53.97 46.47 0.85
C SER A 15 -52.70 46.28 0.03
N HIS A 16 -51.66 47.06 0.31
CA HIS A 16 -50.34 46.88 -0.29
C HIS A 16 -49.67 45.59 0.23
N PRO A 17 -48.86 44.90 -0.60
CA PRO A 17 -48.10 43.74 -0.16
C PRO A 17 -47.04 44.14 0.87
N ILE A 18 -47.02 43.47 2.01
CA ILE A 18 -46.01 43.66 3.05
C ILE A 18 -44.72 42.95 2.60
N LEU A 19 -43.65 43.71 2.35
CA LEU A 19 -42.31 43.13 2.23
C LEU A 19 -41.85 42.62 3.59
N LEU A 20 -41.66 41.30 3.70
CA LEU A 20 -40.91 40.70 4.79
C LEU A 20 -39.42 41.06 4.64
N PRO A 21 -38.69 41.32 5.75
CA PRO A 21 -37.25 41.50 5.69
C PRO A 21 -36.56 40.19 5.25
N PRO A 22 -35.40 40.27 4.59
CA PRO A 22 -34.64 39.08 4.24
C PRO A 22 -34.25 38.30 5.49
N SER A 23 -34.39 36.98 5.46
CA SER A 23 -33.84 36.09 6.48
C SER A 23 -32.32 36.28 6.56
N PRO A 24 -31.72 36.32 7.76
CA PRO A 24 -30.27 36.47 7.90
C PRO A 24 -29.56 35.28 7.24
N ASP A 25 -28.46 35.55 6.54
CA ASP A 25 -27.63 34.50 5.93
C ASP A 25 -27.16 33.52 7.00
N VAL A 26 -27.72 32.31 6.96
CA VAL A 26 -27.21 31.18 7.74
C VAL A 26 -25.95 30.70 7.04
N SER A 27 -24.83 31.32 7.40
CA SER A 27 -23.48 30.92 6.99
C SER A 27 -23.16 29.54 7.58
N VAL A 28 -23.64 28.49 6.90
CA VAL A 28 -23.39 27.09 7.25
C VAL A 28 -21.87 26.92 7.37
N PRO A 29 -21.34 26.60 8.57
CA PRO A 29 -19.91 26.40 8.73
C PRO A 29 -19.51 25.19 7.88
N ILE A 30 -18.64 25.41 6.89
CA ILE A 30 -18.06 24.32 6.10
C ILE A 30 -17.09 23.57 7.02
N LEU A 31 -17.63 22.64 7.81
CA LEU A 31 -16.89 21.70 8.63
C LEU A 31 -16.26 20.60 7.76
N ALA A 32 -15.52 21.04 6.74
CA ALA A 32 -14.48 20.26 6.10
C ALA A 32 -13.32 20.12 7.09
N ASN A 33 -13.53 19.33 8.15
CA ASN A 33 -12.47 18.86 9.04
C ASN A 33 -11.72 17.72 8.34
N GLU A 34 -11.22 18.01 7.14
CA GLU A 34 -10.23 17.19 6.47
C GLU A 34 -9.00 17.19 7.39
N LYS A 35 -8.69 16.03 7.99
CA LYS A 35 -7.38 15.83 8.60
C LYS A 35 -6.33 16.20 7.55
N ASP A 36 -5.29 16.93 7.95
CA ASP A 36 -4.07 17.08 7.15
C ASP A 36 -3.40 15.70 6.95
N ILE A 37 -3.80 14.99 5.89
CA ILE A 37 -3.21 13.71 5.50
C ILE A 37 -1.83 14.00 4.92
N GLU A 38 -0.80 13.85 5.76
CA GLU A 38 0.59 14.02 5.34
C GLU A 38 0.92 13.17 4.09
N PRO A 39 1.62 13.74 3.09
CA PRO A 39 2.05 12.99 1.92
C PRO A 39 3.26 12.10 2.25
N CYS A 40 3.12 10.77 2.11
CA CYS A 40 4.23 9.84 2.33
C CYS A 40 5.31 9.93 1.22
N ILE A 41 4.95 10.42 0.04
CA ILE A 41 5.85 10.81 -1.05
C ILE A 41 5.47 12.25 -1.42
N SER A 42 6.45 13.15 -1.51
CA SER A 42 6.23 14.54 -1.88
C SER A 42 7.25 14.99 -2.91
N ALA A 43 6.83 15.74 -3.93
CA ALA A 43 7.74 16.38 -4.88
C ALA A 43 8.73 17.36 -4.21
N ARG A 44 8.51 17.75 -2.95
CA ARG A 44 9.40 18.63 -2.18
C ARG A 44 10.42 17.88 -1.31
N LYS A 45 10.31 16.56 -1.15
CA LYS A 45 11.17 15.78 -0.23
C LYS A 45 11.28 14.32 -0.68
N SER A 46 12.51 13.87 -0.94
CA SER A 46 12.81 12.47 -1.25
C SER A 46 12.38 11.53 -0.12
N THR A 47 11.58 10.53 -0.47
CA THR A 47 11.24 9.39 0.40
C THR A 47 12.10 8.21 -0.02
N PHE A 48 13.03 7.78 0.84
CA PHE A 48 13.91 6.65 0.53
C PHE A 48 13.22 5.31 0.76
N PHE A 49 13.25 4.47 -0.27
CA PHE A 49 12.81 3.08 -0.23
C PHE A 49 14.02 2.15 -0.15
N GLY A 50 13.83 0.94 0.35
CA GLY A 50 14.88 -0.08 0.39
C GLY A 50 14.33 -1.50 0.23
N HIS A 51 15.20 -2.40 -0.22
CA HIS A 51 14.97 -3.84 -0.17
C HIS A 51 16.18 -4.52 0.48
N TRP A 52 15.96 -5.50 1.35
CA TRP A 52 17.05 -6.25 1.98
C TRP A 52 16.67 -7.72 2.26
N ASN A 53 17.37 -8.64 1.61
CA ASN A 53 17.44 -10.05 2.02
C ASN A 53 18.31 -10.15 3.28
N VAL A 54 17.70 -10.46 4.43
CA VAL A 54 18.37 -10.40 5.74
C VAL A 54 18.92 -11.73 6.24
N ARG A 55 18.61 -12.86 5.57
CA ARG A 55 18.96 -14.23 6.00
C ARG A 55 18.61 -14.47 7.48
N SER A 56 17.31 -14.53 7.74
CA SER A 56 16.63 -14.58 9.05
C SER A 56 16.70 -13.30 9.89
N CYS A 57 15.56 -12.89 10.46
CA CYS A 57 15.44 -11.86 11.49
C CYS A 57 14.52 -12.26 12.66
N ARG A 58 14.31 -13.58 12.88
CA ARG A 58 13.44 -14.11 13.95
C ARG A 58 13.79 -13.56 15.35
N GLN A 59 15.08 -13.46 15.66
CA GLN A 59 15.59 -12.99 16.96
C GLN A 59 15.53 -11.46 17.09
N GLN A 60 15.09 -10.97 18.25
CA GLN A 60 14.79 -9.55 18.49
C GLN A 60 15.97 -8.60 18.20
N TRP A 61 17.18 -8.91 18.68
CA TRP A 61 18.38 -8.10 18.47
C TRP A 61 18.69 -7.89 16.98
N LYS A 62 18.36 -8.86 16.11
CA LYS A 62 18.64 -8.73 14.66
C LYS A 62 17.60 -7.85 13.98
N LYS A 63 16.35 -7.81 14.47
CA LYS A 63 15.35 -6.81 14.04
C LYS A 63 15.80 -5.41 14.43
N GLU A 64 16.27 -5.23 15.66
CA GLU A 64 16.81 -3.95 16.15
C GLU A 64 18.06 -3.50 15.36
N LEU A 65 18.94 -4.42 15.00
CA LEU A 65 20.06 -4.17 14.10
C LEU A 65 19.60 -3.72 12.70
N ILE A 66 18.56 -4.36 12.13
CA ILE A 66 17.96 -3.95 10.86
C ILE A 66 17.42 -2.52 10.97
N ILE A 67 16.58 -2.24 11.99
CA ILE A 67 16.03 -0.88 12.21
C ILE A 67 17.14 0.16 12.41
N LYS A 68 18.25 -0.19 13.08
CA LYS A 68 19.42 0.69 13.20
C LYS A 68 20.05 1.05 11.85
N GLN A 69 20.10 0.11 10.89
CA GLN A 69 20.58 0.42 9.53
C GLN A 69 19.54 1.22 8.72
N LEU A 70 18.25 0.90 8.81
CA LEU A 70 17.20 1.68 8.13
C LEU A 70 17.20 3.15 8.60
N LEU A 71 17.35 3.39 9.91
CA LEU A 71 17.57 4.73 10.48
C LEU A 71 18.82 5.41 9.92
N LYS A 72 19.97 4.72 9.95
CA LYS A 72 21.26 5.25 9.46
C LYS A 72 21.19 5.68 7.98
N HIS A 73 20.45 4.93 7.16
CA HIS A 73 20.28 5.18 5.73
C HIS A 73 18.99 5.94 5.38
N GLN A 74 18.27 6.47 6.38
CA GLN A 74 17.04 7.26 6.24
C GLN A 74 15.90 6.57 5.44
N ILE A 75 15.90 5.23 5.42
CA ILE A 75 14.97 4.42 4.62
C ILE A 75 13.58 4.42 5.27
N GLN A 76 12.66 5.22 4.72
CA GLN A 76 11.32 5.43 5.27
C GLN A 76 10.39 4.22 5.09
N ILE A 77 10.62 3.41 4.07
CA ILE A 77 9.89 2.16 3.78
C ILE A 77 10.90 1.12 3.29
N ALA A 78 10.94 -0.08 3.89
CA ALA A 78 11.77 -1.18 3.39
C ALA A 78 11.00 -2.49 3.24
N ALA A 79 11.18 -3.16 2.10
CA ALA A 79 10.83 -4.56 1.91
C ALA A 79 11.96 -5.46 2.47
N ILE A 80 11.61 -6.46 3.26
CA ILE A 80 12.56 -7.40 3.88
C ILE A 80 12.16 -8.82 3.50
N CYS A 81 13.08 -9.61 2.95
CA CYS A 81 12.86 -11.02 2.62
C CYS A 81 13.83 -11.95 3.37
N GLU A 82 13.52 -13.24 3.33
CA GLU A 82 14.10 -14.27 4.21
C GLU A 82 13.97 -13.91 5.70
N THR A 83 12.79 -13.49 6.17
CA THR A 83 12.62 -13.11 7.58
C THR A 83 12.75 -14.32 8.53
N SER A 84 12.38 -15.51 8.05
CA SER A 84 12.16 -16.72 8.87
C SER A 84 11.26 -16.46 10.08
N MET A 85 10.39 -15.46 10.05
CA MET A 85 9.37 -15.25 11.08
C MET A 85 8.25 -16.27 10.86
N TYR A 86 7.63 -16.73 11.95
CA TYR A 86 6.44 -17.57 11.88
C TYR A 86 5.19 -16.71 12.02
N ASP A 87 4.09 -17.24 11.51
CA ASP A 87 2.77 -16.60 11.49
C ASP A 87 2.81 -15.24 10.75
N SER A 88 1.73 -14.46 10.85
CA SER A 88 1.64 -13.14 10.21
C SER A 88 1.14 -12.12 11.21
N GLY A 89 1.63 -10.88 11.16
CA GLY A 89 1.19 -9.85 12.10
C GLY A 89 1.96 -8.53 12.04
N VAL A 90 1.75 -7.73 13.09
CA VAL A 90 2.27 -6.37 13.23
C VAL A 90 3.12 -6.28 14.50
N THR A 91 4.30 -5.66 14.43
CA THR A 91 5.18 -5.47 15.60
C THR A 91 5.86 -4.10 15.55
N LYS A 92 5.78 -3.30 16.61
CA LYS A 92 6.53 -2.04 16.73
C LYS A 92 7.96 -2.31 17.22
N ILE A 93 8.95 -1.77 16.53
CA ILE A 93 10.38 -1.92 16.85
C ILE A 93 11.03 -0.54 16.79
N GLY A 94 11.25 0.08 17.96
CA GLY A 94 11.71 1.46 18.06
C GLY A 94 10.76 2.44 17.36
N LYS A 95 11.27 3.15 16.34
CA LYS A 95 10.51 4.10 15.50
C LYS A 95 9.75 3.45 14.32
N TYR A 96 9.90 2.14 14.11
CA TYR A 96 9.34 1.44 12.94
C TYR A 96 8.20 0.51 13.32
N THR A 97 7.29 0.29 12.38
CA THR A 97 6.29 -0.80 12.41
C THR A 97 6.69 -1.86 11.39
N LEU A 98 6.88 -3.09 11.85
CA LEU A 98 7.13 -4.27 11.04
C LEU A 98 5.80 -4.97 10.78
N LEU A 99 5.33 -4.94 9.54
CA LEU A 99 4.28 -5.82 9.03
C LEU A 99 4.97 -7.06 8.47
N HIS A 100 4.53 -8.27 8.82
CA HIS A 100 5.18 -9.50 8.32
C HIS A 100 4.19 -10.61 7.99
N SER A 101 4.60 -11.44 7.03
CA SER A 101 3.96 -12.71 6.71
C SER A 101 4.98 -13.84 6.70
N GLY A 102 4.59 -14.99 7.22
CA GLY A 102 5.43 -16.16 7.42
C GLY A 102 4.59 -17.42 7.65
N ALA A 103 5.23 -18.57 7.51
CA ALA A 103 4.57 -19.88 7.64
C ALA A 103 3.99 -20.08 9.06
N PRO A 104 2.83 -20.75 9.22
CA PRO A 104 2.21 -20.93 10.53
C PRO A 104 3.10 -21.74 11.48
N SER A 105 3.29 -21.26 12.73
CA SER A 105 4.13 -21.87 13.76
C SER A 105 3.82 -23.35 13.98
N ALA A 106 2.55 -23.74 13.86
CA ALA A 106 2.08 -25.11 14.04
C ALA A 106 2.71 -26.13 13.06
N THR A 107 3.10 -25.69 11.86
CA THR A 107 3.70 -26.58 10.84
C THR A 107 5.12 -27.04 11.17
N LYS A 108 5.82 -26.32 12.07
CA LYS A 108 7.22 -26.57 12.49
C LYS A 108 8.26 -26.63 11.35
N ILE A 109 7.92 -26.26 10.13
CA ILE A 109 8.84 -26.21 9.00
C ILE A 109 9.97 -25.21 9.32
N ARG A 110 11.24 -25.59 9.08
CA ARG A 110 12.37 -24.64 9.09
C ARG A 110 12.34 -23.76 7.84
N SER A 111 11.29 -22.95 7.68
CA SER A 111 11.17 -22.01 6.58
C SER A 111 12.24 -20.91 6.73
N ALA A 112 13.12 -20.83 5.73
CA ALA A 112 13.94 -19.63 5.51
C ALA A 112 13.07 -18.46 4.99
N HIS A 113 11.89 -18.80 4.45
CA HIS A 113 10.89 -17.93 3.84
C HIS A 113 10.26 -16.94 4.86
N GLY A 114 9.32 -16.14 4.39
CA GLY A 114 8.74 -15.03 5.12
C GLY A 114 9.22 -13.69 4.58
N VAL A 115 8.29 -12.75 4.47
CA VAL A 115 8.46 -11.39 3.93
C VAL A 115 7.90 -10.36 4.90
N ALA A 116 8.39 -9.12 4.82
CA ALA A 116 7.95 -8.04 5.68
C ALA A 116 8.08 -6.66 5.05
N LEU A 117 7.24 -5.73 5.52
CA LEU A 117 7.32 -4.30 5.26
C LEU A 117 7.69 -3.57 6.56
N CYS A 118 8.88 -2.98 6.59
CA CYS A 118 9.32 -2.05 7.62
C CYS A 118 8.85 -0.64 7.28
N LEU A 119 7.82 -0.15 7.97
CA LEU A 119 7.35 1.23 7.85
C LEU A 119 8.03 2.09 8.91
N GLY A 120 8.81 3.10 8.50
CA GLY A 120 9.36 4.11 9.41
C GLY A 120 8.27 4.99 10.04
N GLU A 121 8.68 6.04 10.76
CA GLU A 121 7.79 6.80 11.64
C GLU A 121 6.63 7.52 10.89
N GLN A 122 6.93 8.21 9.80
CA GLN A 122 5.91 8.90 8.98
C GLN A 122 4.99 7.92 8.24
N ALA A 123 5.55 6.89 7.59
CA ALA A 123 4.77 5.84 6.93
C ALA A 123 3.89 5.05 7.93
N THR A 124 4.36 4.85 9.16
CA THR A 124 3.57 4.25 10.26
C THR A 124 2.36 5.11 10.63
N LYS A 125 2.51 6.45 10.71
CA LYS A 125 1.40 7.37 10.96
C LYS A 125 0.36 7.24 9.85
N ILE A 126 0.78 7.43 8.60
CA ILE A 126 -0.10 7.45 7.41
C ILE A 126 -0.80 6.09 7.21
N TRP A 127 -0.09 4.98 7.42
CA TRP A 127 -0.69 3.64 7.41
C TRP A 127 -1.80 3.49 8.46
N LYS A 128 -1.58 3.99 9.70
CA LYS A 128 -2.55 3.89 10.79
C LYS A 128 -3.76 4.80 10.61
N ASP A 129 -3.53 6.07 10.27
CA ASP A 129 -4.60 7.02 9.93
C ASP A 129 -5.43 6.51 8.72
N GLY A 130 -4.76 5.85 7.76
CA GLY A 130 -5.36 5.15 6.62
C GLY A 130 -6.02 3.80 6.93
N GLY A 131 -6.44 3.54 8.17
CA GLY A 131 -7.18 2.34 8.56
C GLY A 131 -6.32 1.09 8.78
N SER A 132 -4.99 1.20 8.81
CA SER A 132 -4.05 0.08 9.04
C SER A 132 -4.20 -1.08 8.03
N ILE A 133 -4.42 -0.78 6.76
CA ILE A 133 -4.70 -1.78 5.71
C ILE A 133 -3.42 -2.56 5.32
N TRP A 134 -3.47 -3.89 5.41
CA TRP A 134 -2.41 -4.82 4.96
C TRP A 134 -2.99 -6.22 4.71
N GLU A 135 -2.36 -7.01 3.85
CA GLU A 135 -2.74 -8.41 3.59
C GLU A 135 -1.50 -9.32 3.56
N ALA A 136 -1.52 -10.37 4.39
CA ALA A 136 -0.58 -11.48 4.31
C ALA A 136 -1.08 -12.47 3.25
N VAL A 137 -0.63 -12.31 2.00
CA VAL A 137 -1.09 -13.14 0.87
C VAL A 137 -0.44 -14.52 0.92
N SER A 138 0.86 -14.58 1.21
CA SER A 138 1.60 -15.83 1.45
C SER A 138 2.92 -15.54 2.20
N GLU A 139 3.65 -16.58 2.61
CA GLU A 139 5.03 -16.44 3.13
C GLU A 139 6.03 -15.80 2.13
N ARG A 140 5.58 -15.50 0.91
CA ARG A 140 6.35 -14.87 -0.17
C ARG A 140 5.76 -13.56 -0.68
N ILE A 141 4.57 -13.15 -0.24
CA ILE A 141 3.89 -11.94 -0.69
C ILE A 141 3.13 -11.29 0.49
N ILE A 142 3.46 -10.04 0.80
CA ILE A 142 2.71 -9.20 1.76
C ILE A 142 2.41 -7.84 1.14
N THR A 143 1.20 -7.32 1.35
CA THR A 143 0.81 -5.97 0.93
C THR A 143 0.57 -5.04 2.10
N ALA A 144 0.69 -3.73 1.87
CA ALA A 144 0.18 -2.69 2.76
C ALA A 144 -0.25 -1.45 1.97
N ARG A 145 -1.33 -0.78 2.39
CA ARG A 145 -1.82 0.42 1.72
C ARG A 145 -1.62 1.66 2.60
N LEU A 146 -0.91 2.65 2.07
CA LEU A 146 -0.73 3.96 2.69
C LEU A 146 -1.75 4.93 2.09
N GLN A 147 -2.72 5.37 2.89
CA GLN A 147 -3.71 6.35 2.43
C GLN A 147 -3.13 7.76 2.51
N CYS A 148 -2.35 8.14 1.49
CA CYS A 148 -1.77 9.48 1.35
C CYS A 148 -2.69 10.39 0.53
N HIS A 149 -2.60 11.70 0.77
CA HIS A 149 -3.11 12.73 -0.14
C HIS A 149 -1.97 13.25 -1.05
N PRO A 150 -2.22 13.57 -2.33
CA PRO A 150 -3.46 13.39 -3.09
C PRO A 150 -3.67 11.97 -3.62
N VAL A 151 -2.65 11.11 -3.55
CA VAL A 151 -2.65 9.77 -4.15
C VAL A 151 -2.15 8.73 -3.14
N SER A 152 -2.95 7.69 -2.90
CA SER A 152 -2.59 6.56 -2.04
C SER A 152 -1.52 5.67 -2.67
N ILE A 153 -0.80 4.92 -1.84
CA ILE A 153 0.29 4.03 -2.29
C ILE A 153 -0.03 2.61 -1.83
N THR A 154 -0.02 1.65 -2.74
CA THR A 154 -0.08 0.23 -2.41
C THR A 154 1.32 -0.37 -2.53
N LEU A 155 1.87 -0.82 -1.41
CA LEU A 155 3.15 -1.50 -1.29
C LEU A 155 2.93 -3.01 -1.43
N VAL A 156 3.79 -3.69 -2.18
CA VAL A 156 3.88 -5.15 -2.24
C VAL A 156 5.33 -5.56 -1.99
N SER A 157 5.57 -6.36 -0.95
CA SER A 157 6.88 -6.96 -0.66
C SER A 157 6.87 -8.44 -1.05
N ILE A 158 7.83 -8.84 -1.89
CA ILE A 158 7.89 -10.19 -2.47
C ILE A 158 9.19 -10.96 -2.18
N TYR A 159 9.11 -12.29 -2.25
CA TYR A 159 10.25 -13.21 -2.28
C TYR A 159 9.96 -14.39 -3.23
N SER A 160 10.32 -14.24 -4.50
CA SER A 160 10.10 -15.27 -5.53
C SER A 160 10.86 -16.56 -5.21
N PRO A 161 10.34 -17.75 -5.58
CA PRO A 161 11.11 -19.00 -5.55
C PRO A 161 12.42 -18.89 -6.32
N ILE A 162 13.42 -19.68 -5.91
CA ILE A 162 14.61 -19.90 -6.75
C ILE A 162 14.23 -20.81 -7.93
N ASN A 163 14.80 -20.55 -9.10
CA ASN A 163 14.70 -21.47 -10.24
C ASN A 163 15.25 -22.87 -9.85
N PRO A 164 14.69 -23.97 -10.37
CA PRO A 164 15.21 -25.30 -10.11
C PRO A 164 16.66 -25.49 -10.58
N PRO A 165 17.42 -26.44 -10.00
CA PRO A 165 18.59 -27.01 -10.65
C PRO A 165 18.19 -27.66 -12.00
N PRO A 166 19.05 -27.59 -13.04
CA PRO A 166 18.76 -28.23 -14.33
C PRO A 166 18.35 -29.71 -14.18
N GLY A 167 17.23 -30.07 -14.79
CA GLY A 167 16.67 -31.43 -14.73
C GLY A 167 15.68 -31.69 -13.58
N GLN A 168 15.34 -30.71 -12.74
CA GLN A 168 14.26 -30.84 -11.74
C GLN A 168 13.03 -30.03 -12.16
N THR A 169 11.90 -30.70 -12.36
CA THR A 169 10.62 -30.04 -12.75
C THR A 169 9.83 -29.50 -11.56
N THR A 170 9.93 -30.10 -10.38
CA THR A 170 9.06 -29.84 -9.22
C THR A 170 9.14 -28.43 -8.60
N ALA A 171 9.95 -27.53 -9.14
CA ALA A 171 9.98 -26.12 -8.75
C ALA A 171 9.29 -25.16 -9.75
N SER A 172 8.95 -25.58 -10.98
CA SER A 172 8.22 -24.74 -11.94
C SER A 172 6.86 -24.34 -11.37
N ASP A 173 6.11 -25.31 -10.86
CA ASP A 173 4.76 -25.13 -10.33
C ASP A 173 4.74 -24.12 -9.18
N ASN A 174 5.80 -24.10 -8.37
CA ASN A 174 5.98 -23.15 -7.27
C ASN A 174 6.25 -21.71 -7.77
N ALA A 175 7.01 -21.55 -8.85
CA ALA A 175 7.26 -20.25 -9.48
C ALA A 175 5.99 -19.72 -10.15
N ASP A 176 5.30 -20.56 -10.91
CA ASP A 176 4.10 -20.16 -11.66
C ASP A 176 2.93 -19.84 -10.72
N ALA A 177 2.74 -20.61 -9.64
CA ALA A 177 1.80 -20.28 -8.56
C ALA A 177 2.13 -18.92 -7.88
N PHE A 178 3.41 -18.64 -7.63
CA PHE A 178 3.84 -17.35 -7.08
C PHE A 178 3.50 -16.18 -8.02
N TYR A 179 3.75 -16.30 -9.34
CA TYR A 179 3.40 -15.25 -10.30
C TYR A 179 1.88 -15.09 -10.48
N ILE A 180 1.10 -16.18 -10.42
CA ILE A 180 -0.37 -16.13 -10.41
C ILE A 180 -0.90 -15.37 -9.19
N ASP A 181 -0.36 -15.64 -8.00
CA ASP A 181 -0.76 -14.95 -6.76
C ASP A 181 -0.30 -13.48 -6.75
N LEU A 182 0.88 -13.18 -7.31
CA LEU A 182 1.36 -11.81 -7.49
C LEU A 182 0.48 -11.01 -8.46
N GLN A 183 0.11 -11.60 -9.60
CA GLN A 183 -0.82 -10.97 -10.55
C GLN A 183 -2.20 -10.75 -9.93
N ARG A 184 -2.72 -11.72 -9.16
CA ARG A 184 -3.99 -11.55 -8.42
C ARG A 184 -3.89 -10.43 -7.39
N THR A 185 -2.73 -10.28 -6.74
CA THR A 185 -2.45 -9.21 -5.76
C THR A 185 -2.42 -7.83 -6.43
N ILE A 186 -1.82 -7.72 -7.62
CA ILE A 186 -1.82 -6.48 -8.40
C ILE A 186 -3.22 -6.16 -8.93
N ASN A 187 -3.97 -7.15 -9.42
CA ASN A 187 -5.33 -6.96 -9.91
C ASN A 187 -6.33 -6.51 -8.82
N LYS A 188 -6.03 -6.77 -7.53
CA LYS A 188 -6.76 -6.20 -6.38
C LYS A 188 -6.44 -4.71 -6.11
N THR A 189 -5.31 -4.20 -6.61
CA THR A 189 -4.83 -2.84 -6.28
C THR A 189 -5.77 -1.78 -6.86
N PRO A 190 -6.22 -0.77 -6.10
CA PRO A 190 -7.07 0.28 -6.63
C PRO A 190 -6.38 1.04 -7.76
N ARG A 191 -7.03 1.19 -8.93
CA ARG A 191 -6.46 1.82 -10.14
C ARG A 191 -5.97 3.28 -9.99
N LYS A 192 -6.24 3.93 -8.84
CA LYS A 192 -5.78 5.29 -8.52
C LYS A 192 -4.56 5.30 -7.59
N ASP A 193 -4.15 4.15 -7.04
CA ASP A 193 -2.97 4.06 -6.18
C ASP A 193 -1.69 4.02 -7.01
N ILE A 194 -0.61 4.58 -6.46
CA ILE A 194 0.75 4.27 -6.91
C ILE A 194 1.09 2.87 -6.39
N LEU A 195 1.25 1.91 -7.29
CA LEU A 195 1.73 0.57 -6.97
C LEU A 195 3.26 0.57 -6.87
N ILE A 196 3.80 0.04 -5.77
CA ILE A 196 5.25 -0.15 -5.58
C ILE A 196 5.49 -1.61 -5.18
N VAL A 197 6.00 -2.40 -6.13
CA VAL A 197 6.47 -3.77 -5.89
C VAL A 197 7.96 -3.75 -5.58
N MET A 198 8.36 -4.37 -4.47
CA MET A 198 9.76 -4.49 -4.03
C MET A 198 10.03 -5.91 -3.53
N GLY A 199 11.24 -6.42 -3.70
CA GLY A 199 11.58 -7.74 -3.21
C GLY A 199 12.76 -8.37 -3.93
N ASP A 200 12.94 -9.65 -3.68
CA ASP A 200 13.86 -10.49 -4.44
C ASP A 200 13.06 -11.36 -5.42
N PHE A 201 13.20 -11.07 -6.72
CA PHE A 201 12.57 -11.86 -7.79
C PHE A 201 13.37 -13.13 -8.14
N ASN A 202 14.56 -13.35 -7.56
CA ASN A 202 15.51 -14.40 -7.98
C ASN A 202 15.76 -14.41 -9.51
N ALA A 203 15.65 -13.23 -10.11
CA ALA A 203 15.62 -12.98 -11.54
C ALA A 203 16.98 -12.46 -12.03
N ARG A 204 17.43 -13.01 -13.16
CA ARG A 204 18.56 -12.50 -13.95
C ARG A 204 17.97 -12.11 -15.30
N VAL A 205 17.85 -10.81 -15.53
CA VAL A 205 17.45 -10.22 -16.82
C VAL A 205 18.70 -9.86 -17.60
N SER A 206 18.71 -10.10 -18.92
CA SER A 206 19.88 -9.87 -19.75
C SER A 206 19.92 -8.44 -20.27
N LYS A 207 21.13 -7.85 -20.31
CA LYS A 207 21.41 -6.59 -21.00
C LYS A 207 21.05 -6.63 -22.48
N GLN A 208 20.94 -7.82 -23.10
CA GLN A 208 20.46 -7.96 -24.47
C GLN A 208 19.03 -7.44 -24.64
N GLN A 209 18.14 -7.64 -23.65
CA GLN A 209 16.77 -7.11 -23.72
C GLN A 209 16.73 -5.58 -23.63
N HIS A 210 17.60 -4.97 -22.82
CA HIS A 210 17.77 -3.51 -22.82
C HIS A 210 18.30 -3.00 -24.18
N LEU A 211 19.34 -3.66 -24.72
CA LEU A 211 19.96 -3.31 -26.00
C LEU A 211 19.02 -3.51 -27.20
N SER A 212 18.05 -4.42 -27.12
CA SER A 212 16.98 -4.59 -28.11
C SER A 212 15.82 -3.60 -27.95
N GLY A 213 15.97 -2.55 -27.14
CA GLY A 213 14.99 -1.47 -26.99
C GLY A 213 13.84 -1.78 -26.03
N SER A 214 13.99 -2.73 -25.10
CA SER A 214 12.97 -3.00 -24.08
C SER A 214 12.72 -1.77 -23.20
N SER A 215 11.46 -1.38 -23.07
CA SER A 215 10.98 -0.36 -22.13
C SER A 215 10.99 -0.81 -20.66
N VAL A 216 11.11 -2.12 -20.40
CA VAL A 216 10.98 -2.70 -19.05
C VAL A 216 12.32 -3.11 -18.43
N VAL A 217 13.37 -3.27 -19.23
CA VAL A 217 14.73 -3.64 -18.75
C VAL A 217 15.65 -2.41 -18.77
N GLY A 218 16.22 -2.06 -17.61
CA GLY A 218 17.17 -0.95 -17.47
C GLY A 218 18.65 -1.31 -17.71
N ILE A 219 19.51 -0.29 -17.75
CA ILE A 219 20.95 -0.39 -18.06
C ILE A 219 21.79 -1.29 -17.12
N HIS A 220 21.26 -1.67 -15.96
CA HIS A 220 21.96 -2.47 -14.94
C HIS A 220 21.61 -3.97 -14.97
N ALA A 221 21.02 -4.44 -16.07
CA ALA A 221 20.83 -5.86 -16.34
C ALA A 221 22.17 -6.63 -16.44
N VAL A 222 22.14 -7.93 -16.18
CA VAL A 222 23.33 -8.80 -16.19
C VAL A 222 23.54 -9.43 -17.58
N ASP A 223 24.51 -10.32 -17.74
CA ASP A 223 24.74 -10.99 -19.03
C ASP A 223 23.69 -12.08 -19.30
N ASP A 224 23.50 -13.00 -18.36
CA ASP A 224 22.61 -14.16 -18.50
C ASP A 224 21.12 -13.83 -18.25
N LEU A 225 20.25 -14.45 -19.03
CA LEU A 225 18.84 -14.63 -18.69
C LEU A 225 18.64 -15.88 -17.81
N ASN A 226 17.68 -15.87 -16.88
CA ASN A 226 17.11 -17.10 -16.29
C ASN A 226 15.58 -17.09 -16.40
N GLU A 227 14.92 -18.21 -16.06
CA GLU A 227 13.46 -18.33 -16.21
C GLU A 227 12.70 -17.26 -15.41
N ASN A 228 13.10 -17.01 -14.15
CA ASN A 228 12.54 -15.92 -13.35
C ASN A 228 12.76 -14.53 -13.97
N GLY A 229 13.85 -14.33 -14.73
CA GLY A 229 14.11 -13.14 -15.51
C GLY A 229 13.16 -12.98 -16.69
N GLN A 230 12.87 -14.07 -17.41
CA GLN A 230 11.85 -14.06 -18.46
C GLN A 230 10.46 -13.81 -17.87
N ARG A 231 10.06 -14.58 -16.84
CA ARG A 231 8.81 -14.38 -16.10
C ARG A 231 8.64 -12.94 -15.59
N LEU A 232 9.72 -12.29 -15.12
CA LEU A 232 9.72 -10.89 -14.69
C LEU A 232 9.53 -9.91 -15.86
N ILE A 233 10.17 -10.16 -17.01
CA ILE A 233 9.99 -9.35 -18.23
C ILE A 233 8.55 -9.47 -18.75
N ASP A 234 8.02 -10.69 -18.83
CA ASP A 234 6.65 -10.97 -19.28
C ASP A 234 5.61 -10.32 -18.34
N PHE A 235 5.88 -10.30 -17.04
CA PHE A 235 5.05 -9.68 -16.00
C PHE A 235 5.10 -8.14 -15.97
N CYS A 236 6.17 -7.53 -16.51
CA CYS A 236 6.32 -6.08 -16.57
C CYS A 236 5.91 -5.44 -17.90
N SER A 237 5.56 -6.24 -18.92
CA SER A 237 5.27 -5.81 -20.29
C SER A 237 3.79 -5.50 -20.55
#